data_AF-A0AAN6HZT4-F1
#
_entry.id   AF-A0AAN6HZT4-F1
#
_cell.length_a   1.000
_cell.length_b   1.000
_cell.length_c   1.000
_cell.angle_alpha   90.00
_cell.angle_beta   90.00
_cell.angle_gamma   90.00
#
_symmetry.space_group_name_H-M   'P 1'
#
loop_
_entity.id
_entity.type
_entity.pdbx_description
1 polymer ?
#
loop_
_entity_poly.entity_id
_entity_poly.type
_entity_poly.pdbx_seq_one_letter_code
_entity_poly.pdbx_strand_id
1 'polypeptide(L)'
;MHQFSALERWIVPTRLVELKPGAIQKLERDDLKLEPDTNGLLMENVFKESDWRHITLNKHIILNLGAHRLLELKPKWLEPGSGRICRNCAHLISKGENFIACSLQLLSKDGIRKWCEAVEREAQDRGYPSLSIEDAIQANILLFQTLASMQARYPNVHQKLISLTSEVDVDDQLCETMTQKESA
;
A
#
# COMPACT_ATOMS: atom_id res chain seq x y z
N MET A 1 13.17 -21.74 -0.72
CA MET A 1 11.75 -21.74 -0.29
C MET A 1 11.46 -20.33 0.19
N HIS A 2 10.76 -19.51 -0.60
CA HIS A 2 10.77 -18.04 -0.47
C HIS A 2 10.12 -17.54 0.83
N GLN A 3 10.78 -16.58 1.51
CA GLN A 3 10.38 -16.00 2.81
C GLN A 3 9.15 -15.05 2.76
N PHE A 4 8.26 -15.19 1.76
CA PHE A 4 6.93 -14.55 1.82
C PHE A 4 5.99 -15.23 2.81
N SER A 5 6.41 -16.34 3.45
CA SER A 5 5.64 -17.06 4.48
C SER A 5 5.12 -16.13 5.58
N ALA A 6 5.88 -15.08 5.92
CA ALA A 6 5.45 -14.11 6.93
C ALA A 6 4.19 -13.33 6.50
N LEU A 7 3.97 -13.10 5.20
CA LEU A 7 2.83 -12.36 4.66
C LEU A 7 1.74 -13.26 4.06
N GLU A 8 2.02 -14.54 3.88
CA GLU A 8 1.20 -15.48 3.10
C GLU A 8 -0.28 -15.47 3.48
N ARG A 9 -0.60 -15.38 4.77
CA ARG A 9 -1.99 -15.35 5.26
C ARG A 9 -2.79 -14.10 4.86
N TRP A 10 -2.13 -13.03 4.43
CA TRP A 10 -2.76 -11.77 4.01
C TRP A 10 -2.69 -11.55 2.50
N ILE A 11 -1.96 -12.40 1.77
CA ILE A 11 -1.87 -12.33 0.31
C ILE A 11 -3.12 -12.97 -0.28
N VAL A 12 -3.80 -12.25 -1.16
CA VAL A 12 -4.94 -12.81 -1.90
C VAL A 12 -4.43 -13.95 -2.80
N PRO A 13 -5.02 -15.16 -2.71
CA PRO A 13 -4.62 -16.28 -3.55
C PRO A 13 -4.66 -15.88 -5.02
N THR A 14 -3.53 -16.10 -5.69
CA THR A 14 -3.32 -15.69 -7.07
C THR A 14 -2.83 -16.89 -7.86
N ARG A 15 -3.39 -17.10 -9.06
CA ARG A 15 -2.96 -18.17 -9.97
C ARG A 15 -2.55 -17.60 -11.32
N LEU A 16 -1.47 -18.15 -11.87
CA LEU A 16 -1.11 -17.90 -13.26
C LEU A 16 -2.10 -18.63 -14.17
N VAL A 17 -2.62 -17.95 -15.18
CA VAL A 17 -3.53 -18.52 -16.17
C VAL A 17 -3.07 -18.16 -17.57
N GLU A 18 -3.27 -19.08 -18.51
CA GLU A 18 -3.08 -18.79 -19.93
C GLU A 18 -4.27 -17.97 -20.45
N LEU A 19 -3.96 -16.90 -21.17
CA LEU A 19 -4.93 -16.02 -21.79
C LEU A 19 -5.21 -16.48 -23.21
N LYS A 20 -6.48 -16.35 -23.64
CA LYS A 20 -6.83 -16.63 -25.04
C LYS A 20 -6.08 -15.67 -25.97
N PRO A 21 -5.59 -16.13 -27.13
CA PRO A 21 -5.04 -15.23 -28.15
C PRO A 21 -6.02 -14.10 -28.47
N GLY A 22 -5.54 -12.85 -28.48
CA GLY A 22 -6.38 -11.69 -28.73
C GLY A 22 -7.14 -11.15 -27.52
N ALA A 23 -7.08 -11.78 -26.34
CA ALA A 23 -7.85 -11.35 -25.17
C ALA A 23 -7.42 -9.96 -24.67
N ILE A 24 -6.12 -9.68 -24.65
CA ILE A 24 -5.58 -8.39 -24.19
C ILE A 24 -5.96 -7.27 -25.16
N GLN A 25 -5.86 -7.51 -26.47
CA GLN A 25 -6.20 -6.54 -27.51
C GLN A 25 -7.68 -6.11 -27.44
N LYS A 26 -8.56 -7.00 -26.96
CA LYS A 26 -9.98 -6.68 -26.74
C LYS A 26 -10.22 -5.78 -25.53
N LEU A 27 -9.27 -5.68 -24.62
CA LEU A 27 -9.33 -4.85 -23.41
C LEU A 27 -8.66 -3.49 -23.60
N GLU A 28 -7.88 -3.32 -24.67
CA GLU A 28 -7.24 -2.06 -25.00
C GLU A 28 -8.29 -0.97 -25.25
N ARG A 29 -7.98 0.22 -24.77
CA ARG A 29 -8.77 1.45 -24.96
C ARG A 29 -7.83 2.57 -25.35
N ASP A 30 -8.36 3.71 -25.78
CA ASP A 30 -7.55 4.84 -26.21
C ASP A 30 -6.63 5.36 -25.08
N ASP A 31 -7.06 5.22 -23.83
CA ASP A 31 -6.34 5.60 -22.60
C ASP A 31 -5.56 4.44 -21.94
N LEU A 32 -5.67 3.22 -22.46
CA LEU A 32 -5.07 2.02 -21.88
C LEU A 32 -4.46 1.13 -22.96
N LYS A 33 -3.14 1.20 -23.08
CA LYS A 33 -2.32 0.29 -23.89
C LYS A 33 -1.78 -0.81 -23.00
N LEU A 34 -2.03 -2.05 -23.39
CA LEU A 34 -1.63 -3.23 -22.62
C LEU A 34 -0.56 -3.97 -23.40
N GLU A 35 0.52 -4.36 -22.73
CA GLU A 35 1.53 -5.19 -23.37
C GLU A 35 0.94 -6.57 -23.72
N PRO A 36 1.24 -7.10 -24.92
CA PRO A 36 0.79 -8.43 -25.28
C PRO A 36 1.53 -9.47 -24.42
N ASP A 37 0.77 -10.22 -23.63
CA ASP A 37 1.22 -11.38 -22.87
C ASP A 37 0.29 -12.57 -23.15
N THR A 38 0.83 -13.78 -23.07
CA THR A 38 0.06 -15.02 -23.14
C THR A 38 -0.44 -15.47 -21.77
N ASN A 39 0.02 -14.83 -20.69
CA ASN A 39 -0.34 -15.18 -19.33
C ASN A 39 -0.98 -13.99 -18.60
N GLY A 40 -1.79 -14.31 -17.59
CA GLY A 40 -2.34 -13.34 -16.65
C GLY A 40 -2.36 -13.90 -15.24
N LEU A 41 -2.47 -13.00 -14.27
CA LEU A 41 -2.71 -13.36 -12.88
C LEU A 41 -4.21 -13.29 -12.61
N LEU A 42 -4.82 -14.43 -12.29
CA LEU A 42 -6.20 -14.46 -11.81
C LEU A 42 -6.21 -14.34 -10.29
N MET A 43 -6.95 -13.35 -9.81
CA MET A 43 -7.10 -13.00 -8.40
C MET A 43 -8.59 -12.89 -8.07
N GLU A 44 -8.95 -13.17 -6.81
CA GLU A 44 -10.28 -12.85 -6.32
C GLU A 44 -10.51 -11.34 -6.39
N ASN A 45 -11.67 -10.92 -6.90
CA ASN A 45 -12.06 -9.51 -6.87
C ASN A 45 -12.49 -9.14 -5.44
N VAL A 46 -11.61 -8.51 -4.69
CA VAL A 46 -11.91 -7.98 -3.34
C VAL A 46 -13.01 -6.91 -3.40
N PHE A 47 -13.20 -6.27 -4.55
CA PHE A 47 -14.26 -5.30 -4.84
C PHE A 47 -15.46 -5.95 -5.55
N LYS A 48 -15.87 -7.16 -5.13
CA LYS A 48 -16.96 -7.92 -5.79
C LYS A 48 -18.33 -7.24 -5.79
N GLU A 49 -18.57 -6.28 -4.89
CA GLU A 49 -19.80 -5.47 -4.90
C GLU A 49 -19.81 -4.51 -6.09
N SER A 50 -20.95 -4.41 -6.76
CA SER A 50 -21.10 -3.59 -7.97
C SER A 50 -21.40 -2.12 -7.68
N ASP A 51 -21.73 -1.77 -6.44
CA ASP A 51 -22.27 -0.47 -6.02
C ASP A 51 -21.36 0.29 -5.04
N TRP A 52 -20.04 0.01 -5.08
CA TRP A 52 -19.08 0.75 -4.28
C TRP A 52 -19.13 2.25 -4.55
N ARG A 53 -19.36 3.03 -3.49
CA ARG A 53 -19.03 4.45 -3.45
C ARG A 53 -17.55 4.61 -3.09
N HIS A 54 -16.74 4.96 -4.07
CA HIS A 54 -15.32 5.25 -3.90
C HIS A 54 -15.10 6.69 -3.38
N ILE A 55 -14.40 6.80 -2.26
CA ILE A 55 -14.07 8.07 -1.60
C ILE A 55 -12.55 8.15 -1.45
N THR A 56 -11.92 8.92 -2.32
CA THR A 56 -10.48 9.19 -2.24
C THR A 56 -10.24 10.35 -1.27
N LEU A 57 -9.81 10.04 -0.05
CA LEU A 57 -9.43 11.08 0.92
C LEU A 57 -8.09 11.69 0.53
N ASN A 58 -7.11 10.85 0.20
CA ASN A 58 -5.90 11.23 -0.52
C ASN A 58 -5.38 10.03 -1.33
N LYS A 59 -4.25 10.19 -2.02
CA LYS A 59 -3.66 9.11 -2.84
C LYS A 59 -3.27 7.85 -2.06
N HIS A 60 -3.26 7.90 -0.73
CA HIS A 60 -2.89 6.79 0.15
C HIS A 60 -4.08 6.15 0.87
N ILE A 61 -5.21 6.86 0.98
CA ILE A 61 -6.35 6.46 1.80
C ILE A 61 -7.61 6.59 0.94
N ILE A 62 -8.19 5.43 0.59
CA ILE A 62 -9.43 5.35 -0.17
C ILE A 62 -10.43 4.54 0.65
N LEU A 63 -11.61 5.10 0.87
CA LEU A 63 -12.74 4.44 1.50
C LEU A 63 -13.70 3.98 0.42
N ASN A 64 -14.08 2.70 0.47
CA ASN A 64 -15.08 2.12 -0.40
C ASN A 64 -16.27 1.76 0.46
N LEU A 65 -17.41 2.40 0.20
CA LEU A 65 -18.63 2.24 0.98
C LEU A 65 -19.72 1.56 0.13
N GLY A 66 -20.20 0.41 0.58
CA GLY A 66 -21.25 -0.39 -0.02
C GLY A 66 -22.08 -1.09 1.07
N ALA A 67 -22.52 -2.32 0.81
CA ALA A 67 -23.09 -3.18 1.86
C ALA A 67 -22.02 -3.55 2.90
N HIS A 68 -20.77 -3.65 2.47
CA HIS A 68 -19.60 -3.70 3.34
C HIS A 68 -18.79 -2.41 3.27
N ARG A 69 -17.71 -2.33 4.05
CA ARG A 69 -16.79 -1.20 4.05
C ARG A 69 -15.39 -1.73 3.81
N LEU A 70 -14.68 -1.12 2.87
CA LEU A 70 -13.30 -1.47 2.57
C LEU A 70 -12.42 -0.23 2.61
N LEU A 71 -11.39 -0.29 3.44
CA LEU A 71 -10.33 0.71 3.50
C LEU A 71 -9.15 0.22 2.65
N GLU A 72 -8.88 0.91 1.54
CA GLU A 72 -7.63 0.74 0.81
C GLU A 72 -6.60 1.73 1.39
N LEU A 73 -5.52 1.17 1.93
CA LEU A 73 -4.43 1.92 2.55
C LEU A 73 -3.11 1.60 1.87
N LYS A 74 -2.39 2.65 1.47
CA LYS A 74 -0.99 2.59 1.04
C LYS A 74 -0.12 3.15 2.16
N PRO A 75 0.32 2.33 3.14
CA PRO A 75 1.00 2.82 4.33
C PRO A 75 2.40 3.38 4.04
N LYS A 76 2.95 3.10 2.84
CA LYS A 76 4.30 3.45 2.40
C LYS A 76 5.36 2.90 3.38
N TRP A 77 6.47 3.62 3.59
CA TRP A 77 7.56 3.15 4.45
C TRP A 77 7.17 3.28 5.93
N LEU A 78 7.20 2.17 6.67
CA LEU A 78 6.80 2.03 8.06
C LEU A 78 8.01 1.99 9.02
N GLU A 79 9.10 2.63 8.64
CA GLU A 79 10.28 2.83 9.49
C GLU A 79 10.34 4.31 9.96
N PRO A 80 10.58 4.56 11.26
CA PRO A 80 10.87 5.90 11.73
C PRO A 80 12.21 6.36 11.15
N GLY A 81 12.17 7.30 10.20
CA GLY A 81 13.39 7.91 9.66
C GLY A 81 14.20 8.63 10.76
N SER A 82 15.44 8.98 10.46
CA SER A 82 16.35 9.66 11.40
C SER A 82 15.98 11.12 11.73
N GLY A 83 14.93 11.67 11.11
CA GLY A 83 14.47 13.04 11.28
C GLY A 83 13.21 13.18 12.12
N ARG A 84 12.81 14.43 12.40
CA ARG A 84 11.57 14.75 13.14
C ARG A 84 10.28 14.39 12.39
N ILE A 85 10.36 14.25 11.07
CA ILE A 85 9.23 13.95 10.17
C ILE A 85 9.61 12.71 9.36
N CYS A 86 8.71 11.73 9.26
CA CYS A 86 8.97 10.54 8.46
C CYS A 86 8.96 10.87 6.95
N ARG A 87 9.63 10.03 6.16
CA ARG A 87 9.78 10.22 4.70
C ARG A 87 8.45 10.45 3.99
N ASN A 88 7.41 9.69 4.35
CA ASN A 88 6.11 9.77 3.68
C ASN A 88 5.44 11.12 3.96
N CYS A 89 5.49 11.59 5.21
CA CYS A 89 4.94 12.88 5.59
C CYS A 89 5.71 14.02 4.90
N ALA A 90 7.04 13.98 4.91
CA ALA A 90 7.87 14.97 4.25
C ALA A 90 7.57 15.06 2.74
N HIS A 91 7.38 13.92 2.09
CA HIS A 91 7.04 13.83 0.66
C HIS A 91 5.63 14.33 0.33
N LEU A 92 4.66 14.09 1.20
CA LEU A 92 3.30 14.65 1.02
C LEU A 92 3.32 16.17 1.14
N ILE A 93 4.00 16.69 2.16
CA ILE A 93 4.15 18.12 2.42
C ILE A 93 4.86 18.80 1.23
N SER A 94 5.96 18.23 0.74
CA SER A 94 6.71 18.83 -0.38
C SER A 94 5.93 18.86 -1.69
N LYS A 95 4.99 17.93 -1.89
CA LYS A 95 4.07 17.91 -3.04
C LYS A 95 2.82 18.78 -2.86
N GLY A 96 2.64 19.43 -1.71
CA GLY A 96 1.43 20.18 -1.39
C GLY A 96 0.18 19.30 -1.33
N GLU A 97 0.34 18.00 -1.06
CA GLU A 97 -0.78 17.07 -0.97
C GLU A 97 -1.43 17.11 0.40
N ASN A 98 -2.74 16.82 0.46
CA ASN A 98 -3.48 16.79 1.71
C ASN A 98 -2.93 15.70 2.64
N PHE A 99 -2.35 16.14 3.76
CA PHE A 99 -1.86 15.27 4.81
C PHE A 99 -2.96 15.01 5.83
N ILE A 100 -3.37 13.75 5.97
CA ILE A 100 -4.44 13.35 6.90
C ILE A 100 -3.83 12.80 8.20
N ALA A 101 -3.04 11.72 8.08
CA ALA A 101 -2.43 11.06 9.21
C ALA A 101 -1.12 10.36 8.81
N CYS A 102 -0.22 10.18 9.77
CA CYS A 102 1.07 9.52 9.55
C CYS A 102 0.90 8.01 9.77
N SER A 103 1.21 7.17 8.77
CA SER A 103 1.10 5.71 8.90
C SER A 103 1.93 5.12 10.05
N LEU A 104 3.00 5.79 10.50
CA LEU A 104 3.77 5.34 11.67
C LEU A 104 2.96 5.42 12.98
N GLN A 105 1.89 6.22 13.03
CA GLN A 105 0.99 6.26 14.18
C GLN A 105 0.34 4.89 14.41
N LEU A 106 0.10 4.11 13.35
CA LEU A 106 -0.43 2.75 13.46
C LEU A 106 0.48 1.83 14.28
N LEU A 107 1.78 2.12 14.39
CA LEU A 107 2.75 1.33 15.14
C LEU A 107 3.03 1.90 16.54
N SER A 108 2.49 3.07 16.86
CA SER A 108 2.75 3.76 18.13
C SER A 108 1.68 3.45 19.17
N LYS A 109 2.07 3.51 20.45
CA LYS A 109 1.15 3.40 21.58
C LYS A 109 0.07 4.49 21.48
N ASP A 110 -1.20 4.10 21.52
CA ASP A 110 -2.38 4.96 21.35
C ASP A 110 -2.50 5.65 19.98
N GLY A 111 -1.64 5.34 19.01
CA GLY A 111 -1.63 6.01 17.72
C GLY A 111 -2.65 5.48 16.73
N ILE A 112 -3.12 4.24 16.87
CA ILE A 112 -4.20 3.68 16.04
C ILE A 112 -5.46 4.54 16.14
N ARG A 113 -5.92 4.83 17.37
CA ARG A 113 -7.09 5.67 17.60
C ARG A 113 -6.93 7.05 16.96
N LYS A 114 -5.80 7.72 17.22
CA LYS A 114 -5.51 9.05 16.64
C LYS A 114 -5.49 9.03 15.11
N TRP A 115 -4.96 7.96 14.52
CA TRP A 115 -4.93 7.78 13.08
C TRP A 115 -6.34 7.59 12.51
N CYS A 116 -7.16 6.74 13.15
CA CYS A 116 -8.54 6.50 12.74
C CYS A 116 -9.39 7.77 12.88
N GLU A 117 -9.31 8.47 14.02
CA GLU A 117 -10.01 9.73 14.27
C GLU A 117 -9.68 10.79 13.20
N ALA A 118 -8.43 10.88 12.75
CA ALA A 118 -8.02 11.82 11.71
C ALA A 118 -8.64 11.47 10.35
N VAL A 119 -8.65 10.19 9.99
CA VAL A 119 -9.26 9.69 8.75
C VAL A 119 -10.77 9.85 8.74
N GLU A 120 -11.43 9.50 9.84
CA GLU A 120 -12.87 9.60 10.03
C GLU A 120 -13.33 11.06 10.02
N ARG A 121 -12.58 11.95 10.69
CA ARG A 121 -12.85 13.39 10.67
C ARG A 121 -12.71 13.98 9.27
N GLU A 122 -11.63 13.64 8.55
CA GLU A 122 -11.46 14.09 7.16
C GLU A 122 -12.63 13.64 6.26
N ALA A 123 -13.13 12.42 6.46
CA ALA A 123 -14.30 11.94 5.73
C ALA A 123 -15.57 12.74 6.11
N GLN A 124 -15.79 12.99 7.40
CA GLN A 124 -16.94 13.77 7.87
C GLN A 124 -16.91 15.22 7.40
N ASP A 125 -15.74 15.88 7.42
CA ASP A 125 -15.53 17.26 6.97
C ASP A 125 -15.85 17.41 5.46
N ARG A 126 -15.73 16.33 4.69
CA ARG A 126 -16.14 16.26 3.28
C ARG A 126 -17.60 15.87 3.06
N GLY A 127 -18.39 15.75 4.14
CA GLY A 127 -19.81 15.44 4.11
C GLY A 127 -20.13 13.95 3.93
N TYR A 128 -19.18 13.04 4.21
CA TYR A 128 -19.44 11.61 4.18
C TYR A 128 -20.06 11.11 5.50
N PRO A 129 -20.81 9.98 5.48
CA PRO A 129 -21.42 9.43 6.68
C PRO A 129 -20.40 9.13 7.77
N SER A 130 -20.81 9.25 9.03
CA SER A 130 -20.00 8.80 10.15
C SER A 130 -19.67 7.31 10.00
N LEU A 131 -18.39 6.99 10.12
CA LEU A 131 -17.85 5.64 10.00
C LEU A 131 -16.87 5.38 11.14
N SER A 132 -16.71 4.12 11.51
CA SER A 132 -15.67 3.65 12.42
C SER A 132 -14.81 2.64 11.67
N ILE A 133 -13.51 2.88 11.63
CA ILE A 133 -12.50 1.98 11.03
C ILE A 133 -11.54 1.41 12.06
N GLU A 134 -11.62 1.82 13.33
CA GLU A 134 -10.68 1.42 14.38
C GLU A 134 -10.62 -0.10 14.54
N ASP A 135 -11.77 -0.79 14.64
CA ASP A 135 -11.83 -2.25 14.79
C ASP A 135 -11.19 -2.98 13.60
N ALA A 136 -11.39 -2.47 12.37
CA ALA A 136 -10.81 -3.06 11.17
C ALA A 136 -9.28 -2.88 11.13
N ILE A 137 -8.78 -1.71 11.55
CA ILE A 137 -7.35 -1.46 11.68
C ILE A 137 -6.74 -2.35 12.78
N GLN A 138 -7.40 -2.44 13.94
CA GLN A 138 -6.94 -3.27 15.06
C GLN A 138 -6.89 -4.75 14.66
N ALA A 139 -7.90 -5.27 13.95
CA ALA A 139 -7.92 -6.64 13.46
C ALA A 139 -6.74 -6.95 12.50
N ASN A 140 -6.21 -5.92 11.83
CA ASN A 140 -5.10 -6.03 10.88
C ASN A 140 -3.77 -5.50 11.42
N ILE A 141 -3.66 -5.21 12.72
CA ILE A 141 -2.44 -4.59 13.30
C ILE A 141 -1.19 -5.42 13.07
N LEU A 142 -1.33 -6.76 13.14
CA LEU A 142 -0.23 -7.69 12.92
C LEU A 142 0.37 -7.54 11.52
N LEU A 143 -0.43 -7.21 10.50
CA LEU A 143 0.09 -6.98 9.14
C LEU A 143 1.04 -5.77 9.12
N PHE A 144 0.64 -4.65 9.73
CA PHE A 144 1.49 -3.46 9.79
C PHE A 144 2.79 -3.72 10.56
N GLN A 145 2.72 -4.45 11.67
CA GLN A 145 3.90 -4.83 12.46
C GLN A 145 4.84 -5.77 11.69
N THR A 146 4.29 -6.74 10.95
CA THR A 146 5.07 -7.63 10.08
C THR A 146 5.76 -6.84 8.96
N LEU A 147 5.02 -5.96 8.27
CA LEU A 147 5.58 -5.11 7.22
C LEU A 147 6.71 -4.21 7.75
N ALA A 148 6.49 -3.56 8.90
CA ALA A 148 7.51 -2.71 9.53
C ALA A 148 8.76 -3.51 9.91
N SER A 149 8.57 -4.71 10.46
CA SER A 149 9.67 -5.60 10.85
C SER A 149 10.46 -6.09 9.64
N MET A 150 9.79 -6.41 8.53
CA MET A 150 10.45 -6.77 7.26
C MET A 150 11.26 -5.61 6.69
N GLN A 151 10.75 -4.38 6.77
CA GLN A 151 11.47 -3.19 6.32
C GLN A 151 12.70 -2.91 7.20
N ALA A 152 12.59 -3.09 8.52
CA ALA A 152 13.69 -2.89 9.45
C ALA A 152 14.84 -3.91 9.33
N ARG A 153 14.62 -5.07 8.67
CA ARG A 153 15.66 -6.10 8.44
C ARG A 153 16.78 -5.65 7.51
N TYR A 154 16.60 -4.55 6.81
CA TYR A 154 17.61 -4.00 5.90
C TYR A 154 18.13 -2.66 6.40
N PRO A 155 18.83 -2.65 7.56
CA PRO A 155 19.45 -1.44 8.07
C PRO A 155 20.43 -0.91 7.01
N ASN A 156 20.46 0.41 6.84
CA ASN A 156 21.30 1.15 5.87
C ASN A 156 20.77 1.25 4.43
N VAL A 157 19.67 0.59 4.05
CA VAL A 157 19.03 0.83 2.73
C VAL A 157 18.67 2.29 2.58
N HIS A 158 18.17 2.93 3.64
CA HIS A 158 17.87 4.34 3.62
C HIS A 158 19.10 5.22 3.33
N GLN A 159 20.26 4.87 3.91
CA GLN A 159 21.51 5.58 3.62
C GLN A 159 21.94 5.37 2.17
N LYS A 160 21.89 4.12 1.68
CA LYS A 160 22.16 3.79 0.27
C LYS A 160 21.25 4.55 -0.69
N LEU A 161 19.93 4.58 -0.43
CA LEU A 161 18.94 5.28 -1.25
C LEU A 161 19.16 6.79 -1.30
N ILE A 162 19.64 7.39 -0.21
CA ILE A 162 19.97 8.83 -0.18
C ILE A 162 21.25 9.13 -0.95
N SER A 163 22.20 8.19 -0.99
CA SER A 163 23.43 8.35 -1.75
C SER A 163 23.30 8.09 -3.26
N LEU A 164 22.13 7.64 -3.74
CA LEU A 164 21.89 7.44 -5.16
C LEU A 164 21.84 8.79 -5.89
N THR A 165 22.63 8.92 -6.94
CA THR A 165 22.68 10.11 -7.81
C THR A 165 22.18 9.80 -9.24
N SER A 166 22.12 8.52 -9.60
CA SER A 166 21.73 8.03 -10.92
C SER A 166 21.25 6.58 -10.86
N GLU A 167 20.68 6.08 -11.96
CA GLU A 167 20.20 4.70 -12.07
C GLU A 167 21.33 3.66 -11.96
N VAL A 168 22.56 4.00 -12.38
CA VAL A 168 23.71 3.09 -12.28
C VAL A 168 24.20 2.89 -10.84
N ASP A 169 23.76 3.72 -9.91
CA ASP A 169 24.06 3.58 -8.48
C ASP A 169 23.20 2.49 -7.81
N VAL A 170 22.17 1.98 -8.51
CA VAL A 170 21.31 0.90 -8.02
C VAL A 170 22.01 -0.44 -8.22
N ASP A 171 22.71 -0.92 -7.19
CA ASP A 171 23.36 -2.23 -7.18
C ASP A 171 22.33 -3.38 -7.05
N ASP A 172 22.74 -4.61 -7.43
CA ASP A 172 21.88 -5.80 -7.35
C ASP A 172 21.36 -6.02 -5.93
N GLN A 173 22.19 -5.75 -4.91
CA GLN A 173 21.81 -5.85 -3.51
C GLN A 173 20.65 -4.88 -3.17
N LEU A 174 20.70 -3.64 -3.64
CA LEU A 174 19.67 -2.63 -3.44
C LEU A 174 18.41 -2.99 -4.23
N CYS A 175 18.58 -3.53 -5.43
CA CYS A 175 17.48 -4.04 -6.25
C CYS A 175 16.75 -5.21 -5.55
N GLU A 176 17.49 -6.20 -5.04
CA GLU A 176 16.96 -7.32 -4.23
C GLU A 176 16.24 -6.81 -2.97
N THR A 177 16.83 -5.83 -2.30
CA THR A 177 16.27 -5.26 -1.08
C THR A 177 15.00 -4.44 -1.32
N MET A 178 14.92 -3.74 -2.46
CA MET A 178 13.74 -2.95 -2.86
C MET A 178 12.61 -3.80 -3.45
N THR A 179 12.94 -4.95 -4.04
CA THR A 179 11.97 -5.86 -4.66
C THR A 179 11.47 -6.95 -3.72
N GLN A 180 12.02 -7.04 -2.49
CA GLN A 180 11.76 -8.14 -1.55
C GLN A 180 11.95 -9.52 -2.19
N LYS A 181 12.76 -9.62 -3.24
CA LYS A 181 13.20 -10.89 -3.80
C LYS A 181 14.50 -11.25 -3.11
N GLU A 182 14.44 -12.18 -2.15
CA GLU A 182 15.65 -12.89 -1.76
C GLU A 182 16.00 -13.90 -2.86
N SER A 183 17.21 -13.75 -3.38
CA SER A 183 17.89 -14.74 -4.22
C SER A 183 18.06 -16.06 -3.45
N ALA A 184 17.93 -17.16 -4.19
CA ALA A 184 17.71 -18.53 -3.72
C ALA A 184 18.82 -19.13 -2.84
#